data_AF-A0A1J4KC26-F1
#
_entry.id   AF-A0A1J4KC26-F1
#
_cell.length_a   1.000
_cell.length_b   1.000
_cell.length_c   1.000
_cell.angle_alpha   90.00
_cell.angle_beta   90.00
_cell.angle_gamma   90.00
#
_symmetry.space_group_name_H-M   'P 1'
#
loop_
_entity.id
_entity.type
_entity.pdbx_description
1 polymer ?
#
loop_
_entity_poly.entity_id
_entity_poly.type
_entity_poly.pdbx_seq_one_letter_code
_entity_poly.pdbx_strand_id
1 'polypeptide(L)'
;MVIIYQIDDHTIWVGVDQFENEELIHFSQRFMEQSGLTLMWYHVDKFSSPHAYVRLHEGETTVPKKLADICCQICKDGSIEGTKHPAVDVVYTPASNLAKSKGMNPGQVSFHNRKLVGVEHGVRKINQILKFITTVRSECTVKDLEQELEDLVANKKKSKGKKVQNDDDWDDGGDDWGEPVKKDPRETAKDAKRMFDDIPKAEFNPNMEDDFM
;
A
#
# COMPACT_ATOMS: atom_id res chain seq x y z
N MET A 1 16.97 5.07 1.14
CA MET A 1 16.06 4.79 2.29
C MET A 1 14.62 4.77 1.82
N VAL A 2 13.83 3.81 2.27
CA VAL A 2 12.40 3.68 1.94
C VAL A 2 11.59 3.91 3.20
N ILE A 3 10.53 4.70 3.09
CA ILE A 3 9.56 4.85 4.17
C ILE A 3 8.49 3.78 4.00
N ILE A 4 8.18 3.08 5.09
CA ILE A 4 7.09 2.11 5.16
C ILE A 4 5.98 2.68 6.05
N TYR A 5 4.74 2.53 5.60
CA TYR A 5 3.55 2.70 6.43
C TYR A 5 2.79 1.38 6.49
N GLN A 6 2.54 0.90 7.72
CA GLN A 6 1.65 -0.25 7.97
C GLN A 6 0.30 0.29 8.42
N ILE A 7 -0.74 0.01 7.63
CA ILE A 7 -2.07 0.58 7.83
C ILE A 7 -3.08 -0.54 7.66
N ASP A 8 -3.76 -0.88 8.76
CA ASP A 8 -4.60 -2.07 8.82
C ASP A 8 -3.75 -3.31 8.42
N ASP A 9 -4.18 -4.09 7.43
CA ASP A 9 -3.43 -5.24 6.91
C ASP A 9 -2.61 -4.90 5.63
N HIS A 10 -2.55 -3.62 5.25
CA HIS A 10 -1.89 -3.15 4.03
C HIS A 10 -0.56 -2.45 4.32
N THR A 11 0.36 -2.60 3.38
CA THR A 11 1.69 -1.99 3.44
C THR A 11 1.85 -0.98 2.31
N ILE A 12 2.36 0.21 2.65
CA ILE A 12 2.71 1.27 1.70
C ILE A 12 4.23 1.47 1.73
N TRP A 13 4.86 1.52 0.55
CA TRP A 13 6.28 1.85 0.40
C TRP A 13 6.46 3.17 -0.33
N VAL A 14 7.36 4.01 0.16
CA VAL A 14 7.57 5.36 -0.39
C VAL A 14 9.06 5.67 -0.47
N GLY A 15 9.53 6.05 -1.65
CA GLY A 15 10.92 6.48 -1.86
C GLY A 15 11.13 7.89 -1.32
N VAL A 16 12.22 8.11 -0.57
CA VAL A 16 12.52 9.44 0.02
C VAL A 16 13.04 10.44 -1.00
N ASP A 17 13.64 9.96 -2.09
CA ASP A 17 14.21 10.78 -3.16
C ASP A 17 14.10 10.07 -4.53
N GLN A 18 14.65 10.71 -5.56
CA GLN A 18 14.61 10.23 -6.94
C GLN A 18 15.39 8.93 -7.18
N PHE A 19 16.48 8.67 -6.45
CA PHE A 19 17.27 7.45 -6.60
C PHE A 19 16.52 6.30 -5.95
N GLU A 20 15.87 6.57 -4.82
CA GLU A 20 15.12 5.58 -4.09
C GLU A 20 13.80 5.26 -4.78
N ASN A 21 13.21 6.25 -5.45
CA ASN A 21 12.12 6.04 -6.37
C ASN A 21 12.55 5.12 -7.54
N GLU A 22 13.76 5.31 -8.08
CA GLU A 22 14.31 4.45 -9.14
C GLU A 22 14.49 3.00 -8.65
N GLU A 23 15.09 2.81 -7.48
CA GLU A 23 15.23 1.47 -6.89
C GLU A 23 13.87 0.82 -6.61
N LEU A 24 12.91 1.58 -6.09
CA LEU A 24 11.55 1.07 -5.85
C LEU A 24 10.80 0.72 -7.13
N ILE A 25 11.04 1.41 -8.25
CA ILE A 25 10.46 1.02 -9.54
C ILE A 25 10.95 -0.38 -9.91
N HIS A 26 12.26 -0.64 -9.84
CA HIS A 26 12.82 -1.96 -10.14
C HIS A 26 12.38 -3.04 -9.14
N PHE A 27 12.37 -2.71 -7.85
CA PHE A 27 11.89 -3.62 -6.81
C PHE A 27 10.41 -3.97 -7.02
N SER A 28 9.56 -3.00 -7.34
CA SER A 28 8.12 -3.23 -7.53
C SER A 28 7.83 -4.24 -8.65
N GLN A 29 8.57 -4.17 -9.76
CA GLN A 29 8.45 -5.12 -10.87
C GLN A 29 8.82 -6.53 -10.42
N ARG A 30 9.99 -6.69 -9.78
CA ARG A 30 10.44 -7.98 -9.23
C ARG A 30 9.48 -8.52 -8.17
N PHE A 31 8.97 -7.66 -7.30
CA PHE A 31 8.03 -8.03 -6.25
C PHE A 31 6.76 -8.63 -6.85
N MET A 32 6.17 -7.98 -7.86
CA MET A 32 4.96 -8.49 -8.52
C MET A 32 5.23 -9.83 -9.24
N GLU A 33 6.36 -9.94 -9.95
CA GLU A 33 6.73 -11.18 -10.65
C GLU A 33 6.92 -12.37 -9.70
N GLN A 34 7.54 -12.14 -8.53
CA GLN A 34 7.88 -13.21 -7.60
C GLN A 34 6.75 -13.56 -6.62
N SER A 35 6.05 -12.56 -6.09
CA SER A 35 4.96 -12.78 -5.13
C SER A 35 3.63 -13.13 -5.82
N GLY A 36 3.42 -12.61 -7.03
CA GLY A 36 2.14 -12.63 -7.73
C GLY A 36 1.13 -11.61 -7.21
N LEU A 37 1.52 -10.73 -6.27
CA LEU A 37 0.65 -9.67 -5.75
C LEU A 37 0.73 -8.42 -6.61
N THR A 38 -0.33 -7.62 -6.58
CA THR A 38 -0.41 -6.37 -7.33
C THR A 38 0.01 -5.19 -6.46
N LEU A 39 0.79 -4.28 -7.04
CA LEU A 39 1.12 -2.99 -6.44
C LEU A 39 0.39 -1.86 -7.19
N MET A 40 -0.25 -0.97 -6.45
CA MET A 40 -0.78 0.28 -6.99
C MET A 40 0.20 1.41 -6.73
N TRP A 41 0.60 2.11 -7.79
CA TRP A 41 1.52 3.24 -7.73
C TRP A 41 0.78 4.57 -7.77
N TYR A 42 1.26 5.56 -7.02
CA TYR A 42 0.73 6.92 -6.91
C TYR A 42 1.84 7.97 -7.06
N HIS A 43 1.49 9.10 -7.68
CA HIS A 43 2.36 10.25 -7.86
C HIS A 43 1.55 11.52 -8.15
N VAL A 44 2.03 12.69 -7.73
CA VAL A 44 1.38 13.97 -8.05
C VAL A 44 1.50 14.28 -9.55
N ASP A 45 0.42 14.68 -10.21
CA ASP A 45 0.50 15.11 -11.61
C ASP A 45 1.37 16.37 -11.76
N LYS A 46 2.20 16.41 -12.80
CA LYS A 46 3.09 17.53 -13.21
C LYS A 46 4.17 17.98 -12.22
N PHE A 47 4.07 17.64 -10.94
CA PHE A 47 5.02 18.03 -9.91
C PHE A 47 5.91 16.86 -9.50
N SER A 48 7.18 17.15 -9.19
CA SER A 48 8.05 16.15 -8.58
C SER A 48 7.50 15.77 -7.21
N SER A 49 7.31 14.47 -6.96
CA SER A 49 6.79 13.95 -5.71
C SER A 49 7.34 12.56 -5.41
N PRO A 50 7.27 12.09 -4.15
CA PRO A 50 7.60 10.71 -3.81
C PRO A 50 6.71 9.72 -4.55
N HIS A 51 7.27 8.56 -4.90
CA HIS A 51 6.50 7.45 -5.46
C HIS A 51 5.96 6.59 -4.32
N ALA A 52 4.63 6.53 -4.18
CA ALA A 52 3.99 5.66 -3.19
C ALA A 52 3.45 4.39 -3.85
N TYR A 53 3.73 3.23 -3.24
CA TYR A 53 3.28 1.92 -3.70
C TYR A 53 2.44 1.27 -2.61
N VAL A 54 1.21 0.87 -2.92
CA VAL A 54 0.36 0.09 -2.00
C VAL A 54 0.31 -1.36 -2.44
N ARG A 55 0.62 -2.27 -1.52
CA ARG A 55 0.46 -3.71 -1.73
C ARG A 55 -0.99 -4.12 -1.55
N LEU A 56 -1.62 -4.59 -2.64
CA LEU A 56 -2.93 -5.23 -2.59
C LEU A 56 -2.80 -6.70 -2.15
N HIS A 57 -3.82 -7.20 -1.46
CA HIS A 57 -3.89 -8.62 -1.09
C HIS A 57 -4.28 -9.51 -2.28
N GLU A 58 -4.08 -10.82 -2.13
CA GLU A 58 -4.43 -11.79 -3.15
C GLU A 58 -5.96 -11.78 -3.39
N GLY A 59 -6.37 -11.45 -4.61
CA GLY A 59 -7.79 -11.32 -4.99
C GLY A 59 -8.36 -9.90 -4.90
N GLU A 60 -7.65 -8.94 -4.29
CA GLU A 60 -8.05 -7.54 -4.32
C GLU A 60 -7.72 -6.91 -5.69
N THR A 61 -8.70 -6.25 -6.28
CA THR A 61 -8.56 -5.55 -7.58
C THR A 61 -8.57 -4.03 -7.45
N THR A 62 -9.08 -3.52 -6.32
CA THR A 62 -9.27 -2.09 -6.06
C THR A 62 -8.68 -1.70 -4.73
N VAL A 63 -7.97 -0.58 -4.67
CA VAL A 63 -7.45 -0.03 -3.41
C VAL A 63 -8.62 0.54 -2.60
N PRO A 64 -8.79 0.17 -1.32
CA PRO A 64 -9.77 0.80 -0.43
C PRO A 64 -9.62 2.32 -0.41
N LYS A 65 -10.74 3.06 -0.46
CA LYS A 65 -10.72 4.52 -0.56
C LYS A 65 -9.84 5.19 0.51
N LYS A 66 -9.89 4.70 1.74
CA LYS A 66 -9.07 5.22 2.86
C LYS A 66 -7.57 5.14 2.55
N LEU A 67 -7.10 4.03 1.97
CA LEU A 67 -5.70 3.85 1.59
C LEU A 67 -5.32 4.71 0.38
N ALA A 68 -6.22 4.84 -0.60
CA ALA A 68 -6.02 5.74 -1.73
C ALA A 68 -5.89 7.21 -1.27
N ASP A 69 -6.77 7.67 -0.38
CA ASP A 69 -6.72 9.02 0.21
C ASP A 69 -5.38 9.22 0.95
N ILE A 70 -4.92 8.24 1.71
CA ILE A 70 -3.62 8.28 2.41
C ILE A 70 -2.45 8.41 1.42
N CYS A 71 -2.45 7.62 0.34
CA CYS A 71 -1.39 7.69 -0.67
C CYS A 71 -1.36 9.05 -1.36
N CYS A 72 -2.53 9.59 -1.68
CA CYS A 72 -2.65 10.92 -2.25
C CYS A 72 -2.10 12.00 -1.30
N GLN A 73 -2.37 11.90 0.01
CA GLN A 73 -1.81 12.80 1.00
C GLN A 73 -0.28 12.66 1.12
N ILE A 74 0.26 11.44 1.09
CA ILE A 74 1.71 11.22 1.13
C ILE A 74 2.40 11.87 -0.08
N CYS A 75 1.91 11.61 -1.30
CA CYS A 75 2.49 12.20 -2.51
C CYS A 75 2.37 13.73 -2.51
N LYS A 76 1.21 14.29 -2.13
CA LYS A 76 1.02 15.74 -2.05
C LYS A 76 1.92 16.40 -1.03
N ASP A 77 1.95 15.89 0.21
CA ASP A 77 2.71 16.51 1.30
C ASP A 77 4.23 16.36 1.09
N GLY A 78 4.66 15.24 0.51
CA GLY A 78 6.05 15.00 0.14
C GLY A 78 6.50 15.72 -1.14
N SER A 79 5.59 16.29 -1.93
CA SER A 79 5.94 17.09 -3.11
C SER A 79 6.36 18.50 -2.71
N ILE A 80 7.59 18.89 -3.08
CA ILE A 80 8.16 20.21 -2.77
C ILE A 80 7.30 21.35 -3.33
N GLU A 81 6.75 21.17 -4.53
CA GLU A 81 5.89 22.14 -5.19
C GLU A 81 4.41 21.84 -4.95
N GLY A 82 3.98 20.58 -5.09
CA GLY A 82 2.58 20.17 -4.93
C GLY A 82 1.99 20.50 -3.57
N THR A 83 2.78 20.45 -2.49
CA THR A 83 2.31 20.81 -1.13
C THR A 83 1.91 22.29 -1.00
N LYS A 84 2.47 23.17 -1.84
CA LYS A 84 2.19 24.62 -1.83
C LYS A 84 0.88 24.96 -2.53
N HIS A 85 0.39 24.09 -3.42
CA HIS A 85 -0.87 24.29 -4.12
C HIS A 85 -2.07 23.89 -3.25
N PRO A 86 -3.17 24.67 -3.28
CA PRO A 86 -4.36 24.39 -2.47
C PRO A 86 -4.94 23.01 -2.78
N ALA A 87 -4.94 22.64 -4.06
CA ALA A 87 -5.34 21.34 -4.58
C ALA A 87 -4.35 20.88 -5.65
N VAL A 88 -4.13 19.57 -5.75
CA VAL A 88 -3.32 18.95 -6.81
C VAL A 88 -4.04 17.71 -7.32
N ASP A 89 -3.74 17.31 -8.55
CA ASP A 89 -4.20 16.03 -9.07
C ASP A 89 -3.16 14.95 -8.76
N VAL A 90 -3.60 13.75 -8.43
CA VAL A 90 -2.72 12.60 -8.15
C VAL A 90 -3.04 11.51 -9.15
N VAL A 91 -2.03 11.09 -9.91
CA VAL A 91 -2.15 9.97 -10.84
C VAL A 91 -1.91 8.66 -10.11
N TYR A 92 -2.67 7.63 -10.47
CA TYR A 92 -2.46 6.29 -9.98
C TYR A 92 -2.59 5.24 -11.08
N THR A 93 -1.80 4.18 -10.99
CA THR A 93 -1.82 3.07 -11.95
C THR A 93 -1.19 1.83 -11.32
N PRO A 94 -1.57 0.61 -11.75
CA PRO A 94 -0.82 -0.58 -11.38
C PRO A 94 0.67 -0.40 -11.74
N ALA A 95 1.57 -0.83 -10.85
CA ALA A 95 3.01 -0.70 -11.08
C ALA A 95 3.48 -1.47 -12.33
N SER A 96 2.74 -2.49 -12.75
CA SER A 96 2.98 -3.24 -14.00
C SER A 96 2.79 -2.41 -15.27
N ASN A 97 2.08 -1.28 -15.17
CA ASN A 97 1.89 -0.34 -16.28
C ASN A 97 3.02 0.69 -16.40
N LEU A 98 3.94 0.74 -15.42
CA LEU A 98 5.06 1.66 -15.44
C LEU A 98 6.10 1.22 -16.48
N ALA A 99 6.44 2.12 -17.38
CA ALA A 99 7.44 1.93 -18.42
C ALA A 99 8.68 2.77 -18.10
N LYS A 100 9.82 2.11 -17.95
CA LYS A 100 11.12 2.77 -17.77
C LYS A 100 12.03 2.49 -18.97
N SER A 101 12.57 3.54 -19.57
CA SER A 101 13.55 3.45 -20.67
C SER A 101 14.93 3.89 -20.20
N LYS A 102 16.00 3.32 -20.78
CA LYS A 102 17.41 3.57 -20.38
C LYS A 102 17.86 5.04 -20.49
N GLY A 103 17.15 5.87 -21.25
CA GLY A 103 17.46 7.30 -21.41
C GLY A 103 16.67 8.24 -20.50
N MET A 104 15.82 7.72 -19.61
CA MET A 104 15.00 8.54 -18.71
C MET A 104 15.75 8.86 -17.42
N ASN A 105 15.57 10.08 -16.91
CA ASN A 105 16.21 10.52 -15.66
C ASN A 105 15.78 9.63 -14.48
N PRO A 106 16.57 9.51 -13.40
CA PRO A 106 16.19 8.76 -12.20
C PRO A 106 14.82 9.21 -11.66
N GLY A 107 13.97 8.26 -11.28
CA GLY A 107 12.60 8.49 -10.82
C GLY A 107 11.59 8.84 -11.92
N GLN A 108 12.05 9.21 -13.13
CA GLN A 108 11.14 9.49 -14.23
C GLN A 108 10.52 8.20 -14.78
N VAL A 109 9.20 8.17 -14.91
CA VAL A 109 8.44 7.04 -15.47
C VAL A 109 7.57 7.48 -16.64
N SER A 110 7.28 6.53 -17.53
CA SER A 110 6.25 6.62 -18.55
C SER A 110 5.22 5.51 -18.30
N PHE A 111 4.18 5.43 -19.13
CA PHE A 111 3.12 4.43 -19.01
C PHE A 111 3.03 3.60 -20.29
N HIS A 112 2.89 2.28 -20.13
CA HIS A 112 2.63 1.38 -21.26
C HIS A 112 1.25 1.64 -21.88
N ASN A 113 0.23 1.80 -21.04
CA ASN A 113 -1.13 2.09 -21.44
C ASN A 113 -1.71 3.26 -20.63
N ARG A 114 -1.94 4.39 -21.29
CA ARG A 114 -2.53 5.57 -20.65
C ARG A 114 -3.97 5.38 -20.18
N LYS A 115 -4.70 4.38 -20.73
CA LYS A 115 -6.08 4.10 -20.31
C LYS A 115 -6.19 3.46 -18.94
N LEU A 116 -5.10 2.88 -18.43
CA LEU A 116 -5.03 2.29 -17.09
C LEU A 116 -4.63 3.31 -16.01
N VAL A 117 -4.30 4.54 -16.42
CA VAL A 117 -3.94 5.61 -15.51
C VAL A 117 -5.24 6.28 -15.05
N GLY A 118 -5.52 6.18 -13.75
CA GLY A 118 -6.55 6.95 -13.08
C GLY A 118 -5.99 8.26 -12.54
N VAL A 119 -6.88 9.22 -12.28
CA VAL A 119 -6.53 10.51 -11.69
C VAL A 119 -7.52 10.80 -10.56
N GLU A 120 -6.99 11.03 -9.36
CA GLU A 120 -7.76 11.59 -8.26
C GLU A 120 -7.64 13.12 -8.33
N HIS A 121 -8.76 13.78 -8.64
CA HIS A 121 -8.77 15.21 -8.89
C HIS A 121 -8.89 16.02 -7.61
N GLY A 122 -8.21 17.16 -7.56
CA GLY A 122 -8.46 18.17 -6.54
C GLY A 122 -8.09 17.75 -5.11
N VAL A 123 -7.08 16.91 -4.94
CA VAL A 123 -6.58 16.45 -3.64
C VAL A 123 -6.12 17.64 -2.81
N ARG A 124 -6.86 17.94 -1.74
CA ARG A 124 -6.54 18.99 -0.75
C ARG A 124 -5.79 18.41 0.43
N LYS A 125 -5.09 19.28 1.18
CA LYS A 125 -4.34 18.87 2.37
C LYS A 125 -5.31 18.49 3.50
N ILE A 126 -5.20 17.28 4.04
CA ILE A 126 -6.02 16.79 5.15
C ILE A 126 -5.14 16.57 6.37
N ASN A 127 -5.13 17.54 7.30
CA ASN A 127 -4.23 17.55 8.45
C ASN A 127 -4.40 16.32 9.38
N GLN A 128 -5.59 15.74 9.47
CA GLN A 128 -5.83 14.53 10.27
C GLN A 128 -5.06 13.32 9.74
N ILE A 129 -5.06 13.13 8.40
CA ILE A 129 -4.31 12.06 7.75
C ILE A 129 -2.81 12.29 7.92
N LEU A 130 -2.35 13.53 7.82
CA LEU A 130 -0.92 13.86 7.96
C LEU A 130 -0.37 13.55 9.35
N LYS A 131 -1.15 13.84 10.39
CA LYS A 131 -0.80 13.44 11.76
C LYS A 131 -0.72 11.93 11.88
N PHE A 132 -1.70 11.22 11.32
CA PHE A 132 -1.73 9.76 11.32
C PHE A 132 -0.53 9.14 10.60
N ILE A 133 -0.22 9.55 9.37
CA ILE A 133 0.95 9.01 8.63
C ILE A 133 2.26 9.28 9.35
N THR A 134 2.37 10.42 10.05
CA THR A 134 3.58 10.75 10.82
C THR A 134 3.76 9.79 11.99
N THR A 135 2.66 9.35 12.62
CA THR A 135 2.69 8.39 13.73
C THR A 135 3.05 6.98 13.29
N VAL A 136 2.58 6.53 12.11
CA VAL A 136 2.81 5.15 11.62
C VAL A 136 4.00 5.03 10.67
N ARG A 137 4.78 6.09 10.52
CA ARG A 137 5.98 6.15 9.69
C ARG A 137 7.08 5.24 10.26
N SER A 138 7.59 4.34 9.43
CA SER A 138 8.79 3.54 9.70
C SER A 138 9.77 3.66 8.53
N GLU A 139 11.04 3.36 8.76
CA GLU A 139 12.09 3.47 7.74
C GLU A 139 12.81 2.14 7.56
N CYS A 140 13.12 1.79 6.32
CA CYS A 140 13.88 0.59 5.97
C CYS A 140 14.82 0.87 4.79
N THR A 141 15.63 -0.12 4.44
CA THR A 141 16.39 -0.14 3.19
C THR A 141 15.72 -1.02 2.14
N VAL A 142 16.09 -0.85 0.87
CA VAL A 142 15.59 -1.72 -0.21
C VAL A 142 16.04 -3.17 0.00
N LYS A 143 17.22 -3.39 0.59
CA LYS A 143 17.70 -4.73 0.94
C LYS A 143 16.79 -5.44 1.95
N ASP A 144 16.25 -4.70 2.92
CA ASP A 144 15.30 -5.26 3.88
C ASP A 144 14.00 -5.69 3.18
N LEU A 145 13.54 -4.91 2.19
CA LEU A 145 12.38 -5.25 1.36
C LEU A 145 12.64 -6.49 0.47
N GLU A 146 13.85 -6.61 -0.07
CA GLU A 146 14.26 -7.80 -0.82
C GLU A 146 14.25 -9.05 0.07
N GLN A 147 14.73 -8.95 1.31
CA GLN A 147 14.68 -10.07 2.25
C GLN A 147 13.24 -10.46 2.61
N GLU A 148 12.35 -9.48 2.85
CA GLU A 148 10.93 -9.74 3.09
C GLU A 148 10.29 -10.47 1.90
N LEU A 149 10.62 -10.06 0.67
CA LEU A 149 10.14 -10.73 -0.55
C LEU A 149 10.62 -12.18 -0.62
N GLU A 150 11.90 -12.46 -0.33
CA GLU A 150 12.44 -13.82 -0.32
C GLU A 150 11.71 -14.71 0.69
N ASP A 151 11.46 -14.19 1.89
CA ASP A 151 10.75 -14.92 2.94
C ASP A 151 9.29 -15.21 2.54
N LEU A 152 8.60 -14.23 1.94
CA LEU A 152 7.25 -14.39 1.40
C LEU A 152 7.20 -15.49 0.33
N VAL A 153 8.15 -15.49 -0.61
CA VAL A 153 8.23 -16.47 -1.69
C VAL A 153 8.58 -17.86 -1.15
N ALA A 154 9.51 -17.96 -0.19
CA ALA A 154 9.89 -19.20 0.46
C ALA A 154 8.71 -19.82 1.23
N ASN A 155 7.94 -19.01 1.95
CA ASN A 155 6.75 -19.45 2.68
C ASN A 155 5.62 -19.89 1.72
N LYS A 156 5.44 -19.21 0.58
CA LYS A 156 4.50 -19.64 -0.47
C LYS A 156 4.89 -20.98 -1.11
N LYS A 157 6.20 -21.25 -1.28
CA LYS A 157 6.70 -22.55 -1.76
C LYS A 157 6.49 -23.66 -0.72
N LYS A 158 6.79 -23.40 0.55
CA LYS A 158 6.59 -24.36 1.65
C LYS A 158 5.11 -24.73 1.82
N SER A 159 4.21 -23.76 1.78
CA SER A 159 2.76 -24.01 1.90
C SER A 159 2.18 -24.76 0.70
N LYS A 160 2.69 -24.54 -0.52
CA LYS A 160 2.31 -25.33 -1.71
C LYS A 160 2.86 -26.77 -1.66
N GLY A 161 4.09 -26.97 -1.17
CA GLY A 161 4.66 -28.31 -0.99
C GLY A 161 3.94 -29.14 0.08
N LYS A 162 3.45 -28.50 1.14
CA LYS A 162 2.73 -29.16 2.24
C LYS A 162 1.29 -29.57 1.89
N LYS A 163 0.70 -29.02 0.81
CA LYS A 163 -0.63 -29.43 0.31
C LYS A 163 -0.61 -30.69 -0.57
N VAL A 164 0.56 -31.22 -0.93
CA VAL A 164 0.71 -32.41 -1.80
C VAL A 164 1.00 -33.69 -1.00
N GLN A 165 1.15 -33.61 0.32
CA GLN A 165 1.36 -34.76 1.21
C GLN A 165 0.39 -34.66 2.39
N ASN A 166 -0.88 -35.01 2.19
CA ASN A 166 -1.82 -35.42 3.23
C ASN A 166 -3.16 -35.86 2.61
N ASP A 167 -3.11 -36.83 1.69
CA ASP A 167 -4.30 -37.59 1.26
C ASP A 167 -4.15 -39.11 1.50
N ASP A 168 -3.09 -39.56 2.18
CA ASP A 168 -2.93 -40.97 2.51
C ASP A 168 -2.64 -41.15 4.01
N ASP A 169 -3.63 -41.77 4.67
CA ASP A 169 -3.50 -42.67 5.81
C ASP A 169 -3.20 -42.07 7.19
N TRP A 170 -4.21 -41.97 8.08
CA TRP A 170 -4.05 -42.25 9.52
C TRP A 170 -5.36 -42.76 10.15
N ASP A 171 -5.24 -44.04 10.51
CA ASP A 171 -6.04 -44.93 11.34
C ASP A 171 -6.27 -44.42 12.78
N ASP A 172 -7.30 -45.00 13.41
CA ASP A 172 -7.82 -44.78 14.75
C ASP A 172 -6.78 -45.04 15.86
N GLY A 173 -6.71 -44.16 16.86
CA GLY A 173 -5.83 -44.36 18.02
C GLY A 173 -5.67 -43.11 18.87
N GLY A 174 -6.53 -42.96 19.88
CA GLY A 174 -6.38 -41.93 20.91
C GLY A 174 -5.13 -42.13 21.77
N ASP A 175 -4.66 -41.04 22.39
CA ASP A 175 -4.37 -40.99 23.83
C ASP A 175 -4.02 -39.56 24.29
N ASP A 176 -4.66 -39.23 25.42
CA ASP A 176 -4.58 -38.11 26.35
C ASP A 176 -3.17 -37.57 26.65
N TRP A 177 -2.97 -36.22 26.70
CA TRP A 177 -2.05 -35.50 27.62
C TRP A 177 -2.27 -33.95 27.61
N GLY A 178 -3.05 -33.45 28.59
CA GLY A 178 -2.92 -32.18 29.36
C GLY A 178 -2.63 -30.79 28.74
N GLU A 179 -3.61 -29.87 28.80
CA GLU A 179 -3.50 -28.42 28.47
C GLU A 179 -2.93 -27.53 29.60
N PRO A 180 -2.27 -26.39 29.27
CA PRO A 180 -2.31 -25.18 30.10
C PRO A 180 -3.11 -24.04 29.44
N VAL A 181 -4.04 -23.48 30.23
CA VAL A 181 -5.01 -22.42 29.88
C VAL A 181 -4.36 -21.15 29.32
N LYS A 182 -4.81 -20.69 28.13
CA LYS A 182 -4.50 -19.36 27.57
C LYS A 182 -5.76 -18.49 27.51
N LYS A 183 -5.61 -17.22 27.93
CA LYS A 183 -6.68 -16.20 28.02
C LYS A 183 -7.34 -15.91 26.66
N ASP A 184 -8.64 -15.63 26.72
CA ASP A 184 -9.56 -15.49 25.60
C ASP A 184 -9.23 -14.27 24.69
N PRO A 185 -8.96 -14.47 23.39
CA PRO A 185 -8.67 -13.42 22.40
C PRO A 185 -9.82 -12.42 22.13
N ARG A 186 -11.01 -12.65 22.70
CA ARG A 186 -12.20 -11.83 22.42
C ARG A 186 -12.26 -10.51 23.18
N GLU A 187 -11.42 -10.29 24.19
CA GLU A 187 -11.40 -9.03 24.95
C GLU A 187 -10.51 -7.97 24.28
N THR A 188 -9.33 -8.34 23.78
CA THR A 188 -8.39 -7.40 23.14
C THR A 188 -8.88 -6.86 21.79
N ALA A 189 -9.65 -7.67 21.04
CA ALA A 189 -10.23 -7.26 19.76
C ALA A 189 -11.39 -6.25 19.89
N LYS A 190 -12.06 -6.20 21.05
CA LYS A 190 -13.21 -5.31 21.26
C LYS A 190 -12.79 -3.86 21.53
N ASP A 191 -11.64 -3.66 22.19
CA ASP A 191 -11.16 -2.33 22.55
C ASP A 191 -10.54 -1.57 21.36
N ALA A 192 -9.84 -2.27 20.46
CA ALA A 192 -9.29 -1.67 19.24
C ALA A 192 -10.41 -1.26 18.23
N LYS A 193 -11.50 -2.04 18.18
CA LYS A 193 -12.64 -1.77 17.30
C LYS A 193 -13.44 -0.53 17.73
N ARG A 194 -13.60 -0.32 19.05
CA ARG A 194 -14.34 0.84 19.60
C ARG A 194 -13.70 2.18 19.26
N MET A 195 -12.37 2.27 19.23
CA MET A 195 -11.67 3.52 18.87
C MET A 195 -11.79 3.88 17.38
N PHE A 196 -12.12 2.89 16.52
CA PHE A 196 -12.24 3.07 15.09
C PHE A 196 -13.65 3.53 14.66
N ASP A 197 -14.67 3.16 15.43
CA ASP A 197 -16.08 3.49 15.15
C ASP A 197 -16.47 4.93 15.57
N ASP A 198 -15.69 5.58 16.44
CA ASP A 198 -15.95 6.95 16.95
C ASP A 198 -15.47 8.07 16.02
N ILE A 199 -15.04 7.76 14.79
CA ILE A 199 -14.75 8.78 13.78
C ILE A 199 -16.08 9.26 13.19
N PRO A 200 -16.46 10.56 13.34
CA PRO A 200 -17.76 11.04 12.90
C PRO A 200 -17.97 10.85 11.40
N LYS A 201 -19.02 10.13 11.04
CA LYS A 201 -19.56 10.03 9.67
C LYS A 201 -20.47 11.22 9.36
N ALA A 202 -19.95 12.44 9.27
CA ALA A 202 -20.64 13.62 8.73
C ALA A 202 -19.61 14.76 8.66
N GLU A 203 -19.41 15.51 7.57
CA GLU A 203 -20.31 15.85 6.48
C GLU A 203 -19.57 15.83 5.14
N PHE A 204 -20.04 15.03 4.19
CA PHE A 204 -19.70 15.16 2.78
C PHE A 204 -21.03 15.29 2.05
N ASN A 205 -21.48 16.52 1.84
CA ASN A 205 -22.58 16.82 0.96
C ASN A 205 -21.98 17.19 -0.42
N PRO A 206 -22.15 16.38 -1.47
CA PRO A 206 -21.59 16.65 -2.78
C PRO A 206 -22.51 17.49 -3.69
N ASN A 207 -23.66 17.99 -3.22
CA ASN A 207 -24.52 18.84 -4.05
C ASN A 207 -24.38 20.33 -3.71
N MET A 208 -23.49 21.00 -4.44
CA MET A 208 -23.69 22.39 -4.84
C MET A 208 -23.59 22.44 -6.37
N GLU A 209 -24.74 22.25 -7.00
CA GLU A 209 -24.97 22.67 -8.39
C GLU A 209 -25.17 24.19 -8.41
N ASP A 210 -24.50 24.83 -9.38
CA ASP A 210 -24.87 26.05 -10.11
C ASP A 210 -25.44 27.26 -9.34
N ASP A 211 -24.59 28.28 -9.15
CA ASP A 211 -25.00 29.68 -9.12
C ASP A 211 -23.99 30.53 -9.93
N PHE A 212 -24.19 30.54 -11.25
CA PHE A 212 -23.72 31.60 -12.14
C PHE A 212 -24.96 32.41 -12.58
N MET A 213 -25.21 33.51 -11.88
CA MET A 213 -25.91 34.70 -12.39
C MET A 213 -25.25 35.95 -11.83
#